data_AF-A0A3D4YNP5-F1
#
_entry.id   AF-A0A3D4YNP5-F1
#
_cell.length_a   1.000
_cell.length_b   1.000
_cell.length_c   1.000
_cell.angle_alpha   90.00
_cell.angle_beta   90.00
_cell.angle_gamma   90.00
#
_symmetry.space_group_name_H-M   'P 1'
#
loop_
_entity.id
_entity.type
_entity.pdbx_description
1 polymer ?
#
loop_
_entity_poly.entity_id
_entity_poly.type
_entity_poly.pdbx_seq_one_letter_code
_entity_poly.pdbx_strand_id
1 'polypeptide(L)'
;MVTTTAEFLWFLYSGPSFTGFESPTAAKGATKPPSTDPLVEQLKELPPAELREEVLQLAKEMKSFEAVSDREFVATLAGAKPLSVDTEAERDEVLDQQSAELVEHNLRTWRAYKERFYRPARAFRDELRKRLGIRNVNSEPKIPALDRAALTGAKPIAQAADYLAGLARRLK
;
A
#
# COMPACT_ATOMS: atom_id res chain seq x y z
N MET A 1 6.01 -2.25 -31.83
CA MET A 1 4.95 -2.93 -31.06
C MET A 1 4.76 -2.23 -29.71
N VAL A 2 4.10 -1.07 -29.68
CA VAL A 2 3.86 -0.27 -28.46
C VAL A 2 2.36 0.08 -28.31
N THR A 3 1.52 -0.38 -29.22
CA THR A 3 0.10 0.00 -29.30
C THR A 3 -0.84 -0.83 -28.44
N THR A 4 -0.40 -1.95 -27.87
CA THR A 4 -1.30 -2.94 -27.23
C THR A 4 -1.59 -2.68 -25.74
N THR A 5 -0.77 -1.90 -25.02
CA THR A 5 -0.98 -1.64 -23.58
C THR A 5 -1.90 -0.44 -23.31
N ALA A 6 -1.99 0.51 -24.25
CA ALA A 6 -2.86 1.68 -24.12
C ALA A 6 -4.35 1.33 -24.28
N GLU A 7 -4.68 0.34 -25.11
CA GLU A 7 -6.07 -0.09 -25.36
C GLU A 7 -6.67 -0.84 -24.15
N PHE A 8 -5.86 -1.58 -23.40
CA PHE A 8 -6.32 -2.29 -22.19
C PHE A 8 -6.61 -1.32 -21.02
N LEU A 9 -5.88 -0.20 -20.94
CA LEU A 9 -6.13 0.86 -19.96
C LEU A 9 -7.36 1.70 -20.30
N TRP A 10 -7.68 1.87 -21.59
CA TRP A 10 -8.93 2.50 -22.03
C TRP A 10 -10.16 1.61 -21.74
N PHE A 11 -10.07 0.29 -21.98
CA PHE A 11 -11.18 -0.64 -21.75
C PHE A 11 -11.61 -0.74 -20.28
N LEU A 12 -10.69 -0.52 -19.33
CA LEU A 12 -11.00 -0.45 -17.89
C LEU A 12 -11.64 0.88 -17.47
N TYR A 13 -11.48 1.94 -18.26
CA TYR A 13 -12.04 3.27 -17.97
C TYR A 13 -13.38 3.51 -18.67
N SER A 14 -13.63 2.85 -19.81
CA SER A 14 -14.84 3.00 -20.63
C SER A 14 -15.58 1.66 -20.83
N GLY A 15 -15.87 0.93 -19.75
CA GLY A 15 -16.80 -0.21 -19.82
C GLY A 15 -18.20 0.25 -20.26
N PRO A 16 -18.94 -0.56 -21.04
CA PRO A 16 -20.25 -0.18 -21.55
C PRO A 16 -21.26 -0.03 -20.41
N SER A 17 -21.92 1.12 -20.36
CA SER A 17 -23.11 1.35 -19.54
C SER A 17 -24.26 0.50 -20.10
N PHE A 18 -24.48 -0.66 -19.51
CA PHE A 18 -25.64 -1.51 -19.80
C PHE A 18 -26.91 -0.82 -19.31
N THR A 19 -27.56 -0.06 -20.18
CA THR A 19 -28.90 0.50 -19.96
C THR A 19 -29.93 -0.54 -20.33
N GLY A 20 -30.38 -1.35 -19.37
CA GLY A 20 -31.30 -2.44 -19.68
C GLY A 20 -31.82 -3.21 -18.48
N PHE A 21 -32.26 -2.52 -17.43
CA PHE A 21 -33.32 -3.01 -16.55
C PHE A 21 -33.88 -1.82 -15.76
N GLU A 22 -35.13 -1.45 -16.02
CA GLU A 22 -35.88 -0.55 -15.14
C GLU A 22 -36.03 -1.24 -13.77
N SER A 23 -35.45 -0.63 -12.74
CA SER A 23 -35.68 -1.00 -11.34
C SER A 23 -35.45 0.25 -10.47
N PRO A 24 -36.26 0.40 -9.41
CA PRO A 24 -36.91 1.65 -9.07
C PRO A 24 -35.91 2.67 -8.51
N THR A 25 -36.17 3.93 -8.86
CA THR A 25 -35.60 5.17 -8.34
C THR A 25 -34.84 4.97 -7.01
N ALA A 26 -33.54 4.70 -7.11
CA ALA A 26 -32.68 4.61 -5.94
C ALA A 26 -32.59 6.00 -5.32
N ALA A 27 -33.32 6.18 -4.22
CA ALA A 27 -33.33 7.40 -3.43
C ALA A 27 -31.88 7.86 -3.17
N LYS A 28 -31.60 9.12 -3.50
CA LYS A 28 -30.45 9.88 -2.97
C LYS A 28 -30.57 9.87 -1.44
N GLY A 29 -29.98 8.89 -0.80
CA GLY A 29 -30.12 8.70 0.64
C GLY A 29 -29.58 7.39 1.18
N ALA A 30 -28.75 6.66 0.43
CA ALA A 30 -27.97 5.57 1.00
C ALA A 30 -26.85 6.17 1.86
N THR A 31 -27.21 6.58 3.09
CA THR A 31 -26.25 6.67 4.19
C THR A 31 -25.50 5.36 4.19
N LYS A 32 -24.20 5.43 3.85
CA LYS A 32 -23.30 4.29 3.88
C LYS A 32 -23.54 3.60 5.23
N PRO A 33 -23.91 2.31 5.30
CA PRO A 33 -24.11 1.65 6.58
C PRO A 33 -22.82 1.89 7.39
N PRO A 34 -22.91 2.26 8.67
CA PRO A 34 -21.74 2.33 9.52
C PRO A 34 -21.22 0.90 9.67
N SER A 35 -20.43 0.45 8.71
CA SER A 35 -19.51 -0.66 8.89
C SER A 35 -18.45 -0.10 9.81
N THR A 36 -18.76 -0.11 11.10
CA THR A 36 -17.82 0.24 12.14
C THR A 36 -16.77 -0.85 12.11
N ASP A 37 -15.62 -0.54 11.52
CA ASP A 37 -14.48 -1.44 11.50
C ASP A 37 -14.17 -1.83 12.96
N PRO A 38 -14.21 -3.13 13.34
CA PRO A 38 -14.01 -3.54 14.72
C PRO A 38 -12.66 -3.08 15.29
N LEU A 39 -11.65 -2.93 14.43
CA LEU A 39 -10.36 -2.37 14.84
C LEU A 39 -10.51 -0.89 15.23
N VAL A 40 -11.30 -0.11 14.48
CA VAL A 40 -11.50 1.32 14.78
C VAL A 40 -12.22 1.51 16.12
N GLU A 41 -13.14 0.62 16.49
CA GLU A 41 -13.77 0.68 17.82
C GLU A 41 -12.78 0.36 18.93
N GLN A 42 -11.97 -0.69 18.79
CA GLN A 42 -10.91 -1.00 19.75
C GLN A 42 -9.93 0.17 19.93
N LEU A 43 -9.50 0.80 18.82
CA LEU A 43 -8.57 1.93 18.87
C LEU A 43 -9.14 3.17 19.54
N LYS A 44 -10.47 3.37 19.54
CA LYS A 44 -11.11 4.50 20.25
C LYS A 44 -11.06 4.33 21.76
N GLU A 45 -11.16 3.08 22.24
CA GLU A 45 -11.20 2.76 23.66
C GLU A 45 -9.81 2.80 24.30
N LEU A 46 -8.75 2.63 23.50
CA LEU A 46 -7.37 2.61 24.02
C LEU A 46 -6.96 3.95 24.65
N PRO A 47 -6.33 3.93 25.84
CA PRO A 47 -5.62 5.08 26.39
C PRO A 47 -4.56 5.62 25.43
N PRO A 48 -4.22 6.92 25.49
CA PRO A 48 -3.18 7.50 24.63
C PRO A 48 -1.83 6.79 24.70
N ALA A 49 -1.39 6.38 25.90
CA ALA A 49 -0.12 5.67 26.08
C ALA A 49 -0.10 4.33 25.33
N GLU A 50 -1.14 3.51 25.49
CA GLU A 50 -1.27 2.21 24.83
C GLU A 50 -1.39 2.37 23.32
N LEU A 51 -2.21 3.33 22.83
CA LEU A 51 -2.30 3.62 21.40
C LEU A 51 -0.95 4.01 20.81
N ARG A 52 -0.15 4.80 21.54
CA ARG A 52 1.20 5.18 21.10
C ARG A 52 2.11 3.96 21.00
N GLU A 53 2.09 3.07 21.99
CA GLU A 53 2.92 1.86 21.98
C GLU A 53 2.55 0.92 20.82
N GLU A 54 1.26 0.66 20.63
CA GLU A 54 0.73 -0.17 19.55
C GLU A 54 1.13 0.38 18.16
N VAL A 55 1.03 1.70 17.96
CA VAL A 55 1.46 2.31 16.69
C VAL A 55 2.96 2.19 16.47
N LEU A 56 3.76 2.37 17.52
CA LEU A 56 5.22 2.24 17.42
C LEU A 56 5.63 0.79 17.12
N GLN A 57 4.94 -0.19 17.69
CA GLN A 57 5.13 -1.59 17.39
C GLN A 57 4.74 -1.92 15.95
N LEU A 58 3.57 -1.47 15.48
CA LEU A 58 3.16 -1.61 14.07
C LEU A 58 4.17 -0.99 13.11
N ALA A 59 4.65 0.23 13.40
CA ALA A 59 5.66 0.90 12.58
C ALA A 59 6.98 0.11 12.51
N LYS A 60 7.39 -0.51 13.62
CA LYS A 60 8.57 -1.38 13.68
C LYS A 60 8.37 -2.64 12.83
N GLU A 61 7.21 -3.26 12.89
CA GLU A 61 6.87 -4.45 12.10
C GLU A 61 6.86 -4.14 10.60
N MET A 62 6.24 -3.03 10.20
CA MET A 62 6.23 -2.56 8.81
C MET A 62 7.64 -2.35 8.25
N LYS A 63 8.53 -1.72 9.03
CA LYS A 63 9.94 -1.53 8.63
C LYS A 63 10.71 -2.84 8.54
N SER A 64 10.46 -3.74 9.48
CA SER A 64 11.11 -5.06 9.50
C SER A 64 10.66 -5.90 8.31
N PHE A 65 9.38 -5.84 7.95
CA PHE A 65 8.82 -6.48 6.78
C PHE A 65 9.49 -6.00 5.48
N GLU A 66 9.59 -4.68 5.27
CA GLU A 66 10.24 -4.14 4.06
C GLU A 66 11.72 -4.51 4.02
N ALA A 67 12.44 -4.42 5.14
CA ALA A 67 13.85 -4.81 5.20
C ALA A 67 14.09 -6.31 4.94
N VAL A 68 13.19 -7.20 5.38
CA VAL A 68 13.27 -8.64 5.07
C VAL A 68 12.98 -8.87 3.59
N SER A 69 11.92 -8.25 3.06
CA SER A 69 11.57 -8.34 1.64
C SER A 69 12.71 -7.85 0.72
N ASP A 70 13.36 -6.73 1.06
CA ASP A 70 14.52 -6.19 0.35
C ASP A 70 15.69 -7.18 0.36
N ARG A 71 15.96 -7.83 1.50
CA ARG A 71 17.04 -8.82 1.62
C ARG A 71 16.77 -10.07 0.80
N GLU A 72 15.54 -10.58 0.84
CA GLU A 72 15.10 -11.71 0.01
C GLU A 72 15.24 -11.38 -1.48
N PHE A 73 14.91 -10.16 -1.88
CA PHE A 73 15.10 -9.70 -3.25
C PHE A 73 16.57 -9.67 -3.66
N VAL A 74 17.42 -9.02 -2.86
CA VAL A 74 18.86 -8.94 -3.13
C VAL A 74 19.49 -10.34 -3.18
N ALA A 75 19.06 -11.25 -2.30
CA ALA A 75 19.52 -12.63 -2.32
C ALA A 75 19.10 -13.38 -3.61
N THR A 76 17.88 -13.12 -4.10
CA THR A 76 17.36 -13.69 -5.35
C THR A 76 18.15 -13.17 -6.56
N LEU A 77 18.35 -11.85 -6.65
CA LEU A 77 19.13 -11.23 -7.71
C LEU A 77 20.62 -11.59 -7.67
N ALA A 78 21.24 -11.68 -6.50
CA ALA A 78 22.64 -12.07 -6.36
C ALA A 78 22.88 -13.55 -6.69
N GLY A 79 21.83 -14.39 -6.55
CA GLY A 79 21.83 -15.78 -6.99
C GLY A 79 21.80 -15.95 -8.51
N ALA A 80 21.28 -14.95 -9.24
CA ALA A 80 21.44 -14.84 -10.68
C ALA A 80 22.90 -14.46 -10.98
N LYS A 81 23.77 -15.47 -11.07
CA LYS A 81 25.17 -15.29 -11.47
C LYS A 81 25.24 -14.37 -12.70
N PRO A 82 26.20 -13.44 -12.78
CA PRO A 82 26.54 -12.85 -14.07
C PRO A 82 27.06 -13.99 -14.94
N LEU A 83 26.20 -14.53 -15.79
CA LEU A 83 26.63 -15.32 -16.93
C LEU A 83 27.62 -14.44 -17.68
N SER A 84 28.75 -14.99 -18.11
CA SER A 84 29.63 -14.29 -19.05
C SER A 84 28.80 -14.07 -20.31
N VAL A 85 28.18 -12.90 -20.39
CA VAL A 85 27.27 -12.58 -21.46
C VAL A 85 28.12 -12.18 -22.65
N ASP A 86 28.42 -13.13 -23.52
CA ASP A 86 29.33 -12.95 -24.65
C ASP A 86 28.61 -12.23 -25.81
N THR A 87 27.26 -12.19 -25.80
CA THR A 87 26.44 -11.57 -26.84
C THR A 87 25.41 -10.57 -26.29
N GLU A 88 24.96 -9.63 -27.12
CA GLU A 88 23.92 -8.66 -26.76
C GLU A 88 22.57 -9.34 -26.51
N ALA A 89 22.23 -10.39 -27.28
CA ALA A 89 20.98 -11.13 -27.14
C ALA A 89 20.86 -11.86 -25.79
N GLU A 90 21.94 -12.47 -25.30
CA GLU A 90 21.97 -13.10 -23.97
C GLU A 90 21.83 -12.05 -22.85
N ARG A 91 22.28 -10.81 -23.09
CA ARG A 91 22.17 -9.73 -22.10
C ARG A 91 20.73 -9.30 -21.94
N ASP A 92 20.03 -9.13 -23.05
CA ASP A 92 18.64 -8.75 -23.07
C ASP A 92 17.78 -9.84 -22.41
N GLU A 93 18.04 -11.12 -22.67
CA GLU A 93 17.33 -12.24 -22.03
C GLU A 93 17.52 -12.24 -20.50
N VAL A 94 18.75 -12.00 -20.02
CA VAL A 94 19.02 -11.89 -18.58
C VAL A 94 18.32 -10.67 -17.97
N LEU A 95 18.31 -9.52 -18.65
CA LEU A 95 17.61 -8.32 -18.19
C LEU A 95 16.09 -8.52 -18.14
N ASP A 96 15.52 -9.18 -19.15
CA ASP A 96 14.11 -9.53 -19.20
C ASP A 96 13.74 -10.46 -18.03
N GLN A 97 14.56 -11.48 -17.76
CA GLN A 97 14.36 -12.38 -16.62
C GLN A 97 14.42 -11.62 -15.28
N GLN A 98 15.44 -10.78 -15.07
CA GLN A 98 15.55 -9.97 -13.86
C GLN A 98 14.38 -8.99 -13.71
N SER A 99 13.86 -8.44 -14.82
CA SER A 99 12.71 -7.56 -14.80
C SER A 99 11.42 -8.30 -14.40
N ALA A 100 11.24 -9.53 -14.87
CA ALA A 100 10.12 -10.38 -14.50
C ALA A 100 10.16 -10.76 -13.01
N GLU A 101 11.34 -11.15 -12.51
CA GLU A 101 11.55 -11.45 -11.09
C GLU A 101 11.29 -10.24 -10.19
N LEU A 102 11.71 -9.04 -10.61
CA LEU A 102 11.42 -7.79 -9.91
C LEU A 102 9.92 -7.51 -9.86
N VAL A 103 9.20 -7.70 -10.96
CA VAL A 103 7.74 -7.50 -11.01
C VAL A 103 7.04 -8.50 -10.07
N GLU A 104 7.42 -9.76 -10.11
CA GLU A 104 6.82 -10.80 -9.27
C GLU A 104 7.11 -10.56 -7.77
N HIS A 105 8.35 -10.19 -7.42
CA HIS A 105 8.70 -9.82 -6.05
C HIS A 105 7.85 -8.63 -5.57
N ASN A 106 7.77 -7.56 -6.35
CA ASN A 106 6.96 -6.38 -6.01
C ASN A 106 5.47 -6.73 -5.83
N LEU A 107 4.92 -7.60 -6.68
CA LEU A 107 3.53 -8.05 -6.56
C LEU A 107 3.30 -8.85 -5.27
N ARG A 108 4.24 -9.75 -4.91
CA ARG A 108 4.17 -10.51 -3.65
C ARG A 108 4.23 -9.58 -2.44
N THR A 109 5.18 -8.66 -2.42
CA THR A 109 5.34 -7.65 -1.36
C THR A 109 4.11 -6.77 -1.23
N TRP A 110 3.55 -6.32 -2.36
CA TRP A 110 2.31 -5.53 -2.37
C TRP A 110 1.10 -6.30 -1.80
N ARG A 111 0.92 -7.57 -2.19
CA ARG A 111 -0.18 -8.41 -1.67
C ARG A 111 -0.05 -8.60 -0.17
N ALA A 112 1.13 -8.99 0.30
CA ALA A 112 1.41 -9.17 1.72
C ALA A 112 1.23 -7.87 2.51
N TYR A 113 1.68 -6.73 1.98
CA TYR A 113 1.44 -5.42 2.60
C TYR A 113 -0.05 -5.09 2.69
N LYS A 114 -0.79 -5.29 1.61
CA LYS A 114 -2.22 -4.96 1.53
C LYS A 114 -3.05 -5.81 2.49
N GLU A 115 -2.73 -7.09 2.60
CA GLU A 115 -3.40 -8.03 3.49
C GLU A 115 -3.09 -7.74 4.96
N ARG A 116 -1.81 -7.51 5.27
CA ARG A 116 -1.32 -7.52 6.65
C ARG A 116 -1.27 -6.14 7.30
N PHE A 117 -0.90 -5.10 6.55
CA PHE A 117 -0.57 -3.78 7.12
C PHE A 117 -1.50 -2.66 6.65
N TYR A 118 -2.00 -2.68 5.41
CA TYR A 118 -2.70 -1.52 4.86
C TYR A 118 -3.93 -1.09 5.67
N ARG A 119 -4.82 -2.04 6.00
CA ARG A 119 -6.04 -1.73 6.78
C ARG A 119 -5.68 -1.27 8.21
N PRO A 120 -4.85 -1.98 8.99
CA PRO A 120 -4.44 -1.51 10.31
C PRO A 120 -3.75 -0.14 10.27
N ALA A 121 -2.76 0.04 9.41
CA ALA A 121 -2.00 1.28 9.30
C ALA A 121 -2.89 2.49 8.99
N ARG A 122 -3.91 2.30 8.14
CA ARG A 122 -4.90 3.34 7.86
C ARG A 122 -5.79 3.64 9.06
N ALA A 123 -6.27 2.61 9.77
CA ALA A 123 -7.10 2.79 10.98
C ALA A 123 -6.36 3.55 12.08
N PHE A 124 -5.12 3.15 12.36
CA PHE A 124 -4.25 3.85 13.32
C PHE A 124 -3.99 5.30 12.92
N ARG A 125 -3.68 5.56 11.63
CA ARG A 125 -3.51 6.93 11.14
C ARG A 125 -4.75 7.78 11.41
N ASP A 126 -5.91 7.29 11.02
CA ASP A 126 -7.16 8.06 11.07
C ASP A 126 -7.54 8.36 12.54
N GLU A 127 -7.32 7.43 13.47
CA GLU A 127 -7.52 7.66 14.91
C GLU A 127 -6.47 8.61 15.52
N LEU A 128 -5.19 8.50 15.15
CA LEU A 128 -4.15 9.43 15.59
C LEU A 128 -4.45 10.86 15.12
N ARG A 129 -4.82 11.04 13.85
CA ARG A 129 -5.22 12.34 13.29
C ARG A 129 -6.37 12.96 14.07
N LYS A 130 -7.38 12.15 14.39
CA LYS A 130 -8.53 12.57 15.20
C LYS A 130 -8.10 13.06 16.58
N ARG A 131 -7.29 12.29 17.31
CA ARG A 131 -6.81 12.64 18.66
C ARG A 131 -5.90 13.86 18.68
N LEU A 132 -5.08 14.03 17.63
CA LEU A 132 -4.21 15.19 17.46
C LEU A 132 -4.96 16.43 16.94
N GLY A 133 -6.26 16.33 16.66
CA GLY A 133 -7.07 17.45 16.15
C GLY A 133 -6.76 17.84 14.72
N ILE A 134 -6.15 16.95 13.93
CA ILE A 134 -5.77 17.20 12.54
C ILE A 134 -6.99 16.96 11.65
N ARG A 135 -7.70 18.04 11.32
CA ARG A 135 -8.95 17.99 10.55
C ARG A 135 -8.76 18.22 9.06
N ASN A 136 -7.70 18.93 8.67
CA ASN A 136 -7.43 19.25 7.27
C ASN A 136 -6.53 18.19 6.64
N VAL A 137 -7.08 17.37 5.75
CA VAL A 137 -6.31 16.33 5.05
C VAL A 137 -5.22 16.94 4.14
N ASN A 138 -5.41 18.18 3.69
CA ASN A 138 -4.43 18.87 2.85
C ASN A 138 -3.25 19.46 3.63
N SER A 139 -3.31 19.54 4.96
CA SER A 139 -2.19 20.03 5.78
C SER A 139 -1.15 18.94 6.07
N GLU A 140 -1.37 17.73 5.60
CA GLU A 140 -0.48 16.59 5.83
C GLU A 140 0.12 16.04 4.55
N PRO A 141 1.31 15.42 4.64
CA PRO A 141 1.93 14.79 3.49
C PRO A 141 1.04 13.66 2.97
N LYS A 142 0.94 13.57 1.64
CA LYS A 142 0.33 12.42 0.98
C LYS A 142 1.29 11.24 1.11
N ILE A 143 0.79 10.11 1.60
CA ILE A 143 1.55 8.89 1.79
C ILE A 143 0.86 7.80 0.97
N PRO A 144 1.28 7.56 -0.29
CA PRO A 144 0.58 6.65 -1.23
C PRO A 144 0.31 5.25 -0.65
N ALA A 145 1.24 4.72 0.14
CA ALA A 145 1.09 3.43 0.81
C ALA A 145 -0.07 3.41 1.81
N LEU A 146 -0.37 4.52 2.48
CA LEU A 146 -1.49 4.65 3.43
C LEU A 146 -2.79 5.15 2.76
N ASP A 147 -2.66 5.93 1.68
CA ASP A 147 -3.80 6.54 1.02
C ASP A 147 -4.47 5.62 0.01
N ARG A 148 -3.68 4.79 -0.69
CA ARG A 148 -4.12 4.00 -1.86
C ARG A 148 -3.56 2.58 -1.89
N ALA A 149 -2.85 2.15 -0.85
CA ALA A 149 -2.05 0.92 -0.86
C ALA A 149 -1.04 0.86 -2.02
N ALA A 150 -0.53 2.01 -2.46
CA ALA A 150 0.43 2.10 -3.56
C ALA A 150 1.86 2.10 -3.01
N LEU A 151 2.67 1.11 -3.40
CA LEU A 151 4.07 0.99 -3.00
C LEU A 151 4.97 1.65 -4.06
N THR A 152 4.98 2.98 -4.08
CA THR A 152 5.77 3.77 -5.05
C THR A 152 6.96 4.45 -4.38
N GLY A 153 8.13 4.41 -5.03
CA GLY A 153 9.36 5.00 -4.52
C GLY A 153 10.31 3.95 -3.92
N ALA A 154 11.40 4.40 -3.31
CA ALA A 154 12.47 3.50 -2.86
C ALA A 154 12.11 2.70 -1.59
N LYS A 155 11.42 3.31 -0.62
CA LYS A 155 11.03 2.68 0.67
C LYS A 155 9.63 3.10 1.11
N PRO A 156 8.58 2.75 0.34
CA PRO A 156 7.23 3.23 0.57
C PRO A 156 6.63 2.75 1.91
N ILE A 157 6.98 1.55 2.38
CA ILE A 157 6.42 0.99 3.63
C ILE A 157 7.11 1.64 4.84
N ALA A 158 8.43 1.81 4.81
CA ALA A 158 9.16 2.51 5.85
C ALA A 158 8.74 3.97 5.95
N GLN A 159 8.49 4.65 4.83
CA GLN A 159 7.96 6.01 4.82
C GLN A 159 6.60 6.09 5.55
N ALA A 160 5.70 5.15 5.28
CA ALA A 160 4.43 5.06 5.98
C ALA A 160 4.60 4.78 7.49
N ALA A 161 5.51 3.88 7.85
CA ALA A 161 5.83 3.56 9.23
C ALA A 161 6.42 4.77 9.99
N ASP A 162 7.35 5.50 9.37
CA ASP A 162 7.94 6.71 9.94
C ASP A 162 6.91 7.81 10.17
N TYR A 163 5.99 7.98 9.22
CA TYR A 163 4.89 8.90 9.35
C TYR A 163 3.98 8.53 10.54
N LEU A 164 3.58 7.26 10.67
CA LEU A 164 2.79 6.77 11.80
C LEU A 164 3.50 6.95 13.14
N ALA A 165 4.78 6.57 13.23
CA ALA A 165 5.60 6.77 14.42
C ALA A 165 5.73 8.25 14.78
N GLY A 166 5.85 9.12 13.78
CA GLY A 166 5.87 10.57 13.95
C GLY A 166 4.58 11.12 14.56
N LEU A 167 3.41 10.61 14.14
CA LEU A 167 2.12 10.96 14.74
C LEU A 167 2.01 10.42 16.18
N ALA A 168 2.36 9.15 16.41
CA ALA A 168 2.28 8.52 17.73
C ALA A 168 3.13 9.24 18.78
N ARG A 169 4.32 9.71 18.41
CA ARG A 169 5.19 10.48 19.33
C ARG A 169 4.63 11.84 19.74
N ARG A 170 3.68 12.39 18.97
CA ARG A 170 3.00 13.66 19.30
C ARG A 170 1.82 13.44 20.25
N LEU A 171 1.38 12.20 20.42
CA LEU A 171 0.33 11.86 21.37
C LEU A 171 0.89 12.05 22.79
N LYS A 172 0.20 12.88 23.58
CA LYS A 172 0.52 13.15 24.98
C LYS A 172 -0.17 12.17 25.90
#